data_AF-A0A6A5TWD5-F1
#
_entry.id   AF-A0A6A5TWD5-F1
#
_cell.length_a   1.000
_cell.length_b   1.000
_cell.length_c   1.000
_cell.angle_alpha   90.00
_cell.angle_beta   90.00
_cell.angle_gamma   90.00
#
_symmetry.space_group_name_H-M   'P 1'
#
loop_
_entity.id
_entity.type
_entity.pdbx_description
1 polymer ?
#
loop_
_entity_poly.entity_id
_entity_poly.type
_entity_poly.pdbx_seq_one_letter_code
_entity_poly.pdbx_strand_id
1 'polypeptide(L)'
;MMASTATEHKALGKKVTPFDAEQWSKVTYKVVLEATVLKFTVSDKATPLRAELLKTGNREIVEASSDTVWGCGLTLSKAKTLMGEEWPGKNSLGKAVMEVHQIREEENKKNKKEIEVEDGDKK
;
A
#
# COMPACT_ATOMS: atom_id res chain seq x y z
N MET A 1 -28.20 -0.84 8.67
CA MET A 1 -27.82 -0.39 7.30
C MET A 1 -26.34 -0.68 7.10
N MET A 2 -25.97 -1.37 6.02
CA MET A 2 -24.58 -1.54 5.59
C MET A 2 -24.24 -0.39 4.63
N ALA A 3 -23.09 0.25 4.77
CA ALA A 3 -22.57 1.15 3.75
C ALA A 3 -22.03 0.34 2.58
N SER A 4 -22.28 0.78 1.34
CA SER A 4 -21.89 0.05 0.13
C SER A 4 -20.89 0.84 -0.72
N THR A 5 -20.71 2.13 -0.42
CA THR A 5 -19.78 3.02 -1.13
C THR A 5 -18.68 3.56 -0.22
N ALA A 6 -17.53 3.88 -0.79
CA ALA A 6 -16.43 4.50 -0.05
C ALA A 6 -16.83 5.84 0.61
N THR A 7 -17.68 6.62 -0.06
CA THR A 7 -18.20 7.90 0.45
C THR A 7 -19.04 7.70 1.71
N GLU A 8 -19.94 6.70 1.72
CA GLU A 8 -20.76 6.36 2.89
C GLU A 8 -19.89 5.86 4.05
N HIS A 9 -18.94 4.96 3.79
CA HIS A 9 -17.99 4.50 4.81
C HIS A 9 -17.25 5.68 5.44
N LYS A 10 -16.74 6.61 4.63
CA LYS A 10 -16.06 7.82 5.13
C LYS A 10 -17.00 8.73 5.93
N ALA A 11 -18.24 8.88 5.51
CA ALA A 11 -19.24 9.68 6.23
C ALA A 11 -19.61 9.05 7.58
N LEU A 12 -19.71 7.72 7.67
CA LEU A 12 -19.93 7.00 8.93
C LEU A 12 -18.72 7.12 9.86
N GLY A 13 -17.50 6.97 9.35
CA GLY A 13 -16.28 7.13 10.14
C GLY A 13 -16.16 8.51 10.81
N LYS A 14 -16.65 9.57 10.16
CA LYS A 14 -16.70 10.93 10.74
C LYS A 14 -17.67 11.09 11.92
N LYS A 15 -18.58 10.13 12.13
CA LYS A 15 -19.57 10.16 13.22
C LYS A 15 -19.10 9.44 14.48
N VAL A 16 -17.91 8.82 14.47
CA VAL A 16 -17.36 8.13 15.64
C VAL A 16 -17.13 9.14 16.76
N THR A 17 -17.80 8.94 17.89
CA THR A 17 -17.69 9.80 19.08
C THR A 17 -17.84 8.99 20.38
N PRO A 18 -16.97 9.17 21.38
CA PRO A 18 -15.73 9.96 21.32
C PRO A 18 -14.68 9.29 20.42
N PHE A 19 -13.98 10.07 19.60
CA PHE A 19 -12.86 9.58 18.78
C PHE A 19 -11.53 9.84 19.47
N ASP A 20 -10.78 8.77 19.74
CA ASP A 20 -9.44 8.84 20.30
C ASP A 20 -8.40 8.71 19.19
N ALA A 21 -7.88 9.85 18.75
CA ALA A 21 -6.87 9.92 17.70
C ALA A 21 -5.53 9.27 18.12
N GLU A 22 -5.19 9.31 19.41
CA GLU A 22 -3.94 8.73 19.90
C GLU A 22 -4.02 7.21 19.87
N GLN A 23 -5.10 6.64 20.40
CA GLN A 23 -5.35 5.21 20.36
C GLN A 23 -5.46 4.71 18.91
N TRP A 24 -6.15 5.47 18.04
CA TRP A 24 -6.23 5.15 16.62
C TRP A 24 -4.84 5.12 15.99
N SER A 25 -4.00 6.14 16.23
CA SER A 25 -2.67 6.25 15.62
C SER A 25 -1.76 5.03 15.89
N LYS A 26 -1.94 4.35 17.04
CA LYS A 26 -1.19 3.16 17.44
C LYS A 26 -1.48 1.93 16.57
N VAL A 27 -2.67 1.83 15.99
CA VAL A 27 -3.12 0.64 15.23
C VAL A 27 -3.34 0.92 13.75
N THR A 28 -3.55 2.19 13.40
CA THR A 28 -3.93 2.68 12.07
C THR A 28 -3.05 2.12 10.94
N TYR A 29 -1.74 2.11 11.12
CA TYR A 29 -0.81 1.60 10.10
C TYR A 29 -1.05 0.12 9.79
N LYS A 30 -1.15 -0.71 10.83
CA LYS A 30 -1.39 -2.16 10.68
C LYS A 30 -2.70 -2.44 9.95
N VAL A 31 -3.77 -1.72 10.31
CA VAL A 31 -5.09 -1.88 9.68
C VAL A 31 -5.03 -1.54 8.18
N VAL A 32 -4.37 -0.43 7.80
CA VAL A 32 -4.25 -0.06 6.39
C VAL A 32 -3.31 -0.97 5.63
N LEU A 33 -2.23 -1.45 6.25
CA LEU A 33 -1.36 -2.44 5.64
C LEU A 33 -2.14 -3.72 5.32
N GLU A 34 -2.92 -4.23 6.27
CA GLU A 34 -3.77 -5.42 6.06
C GLU A 34 -4.80 -5.20 4.94
N ALA A 35 -5.49 -4.06 4.95
CA ALA A 35 -6.42 -3.70 3.88
C ALA A 35 -5.71 -3.56 2.52
N THR A 36 -4.48 -3.04 2.50
CA THR A 36 -3.67 -2.90 1.30
C THR A 36 -3.27 -4.28 0.77
N VAL A 37 -2.79 -5.18 1.64
CA VAL A 37 -2.53 -6.58 1.28
C VAL A 37 -3.77 -7.20 0.65
N LEU A 38 -4.93 -7.15 1.31
CA LEU A 38 -6.17 -7.72 0.80
C LEU A 38 -6.61 -7.12 -0.54
N LYS A 39 -6.45 -5.80 -0.73
CA LYS A 39 -6.74 -5.12 -2.00
C LYS A 39 -5.89 -5.72 -3.13
N PHE A 40 -4.62 -5.94 -2.88
CA PHE A 40 -3.73 -6.54 -3.86
C PHE A 40 -3.81 -8.06 -3.91
N THR A 41 -4.53 -8.76 -3.02
CA THR A 41 -4.50 -10.23 -2.98
C THR A 41 -5.80 -10.95 -3.21
N VAL A 42 -6.90 -10.42 -2.71
CA VAL A 42 -8.20 -11.10 -2.70
C VAL A 42 -9.22 -10.37 -3.57
N SER A 43 -9.05 -9.07 -3.81
CA SER A 43 -10.03 -8.31 -4.61
C SER A 43 -10.17 -8.84 -6.04
N ASP A 44 -11.32 -8.58 -6.64
CA ASP A 44 -11.62 -8.80 -8.06
C ASP A 44 -10.56 -8.19 -9.00
N LYS A 45 -9.90 -7.13 -8.54
CA LYS A 45 -8.84 -6.40 -9.27
C LYS A 45 -7.42 -6.76 -8.83
N ALA A 46 -7.24 -7.75 -7.96
CA ALA A 46 -5.94 -8.11 -7.40
C ALA A 46 -4.90 -8.41 -8.49
N THR A 47 -5.26 -9.24 -9.48
CA THR A 47 -4.35 -9.65 -10.57
C THR A 47 -3.80 -8.46 -11.38
N PRO A 48 -4.64 -7.59 -11.99
CA PRO A 48 -4.12 -6.44 -12.73
C PRO A 48 -3.39 -5.44 -11.83
N LEU A 49 -3.84 -5.23 -10.58
CA LEU A 49 -3.16 -4.32 -9.65
C LEU A 49 -1.76 -4.82 -9.26
N ARG A 50 -1.60 -6.13 -9.01
CA ARG A 50 -0.30 -6.76 -8.76
C ARG A 50 0.64 -6.58 -9.95
N ALA A 51 0.15 -6.81 -11.17
CA ALA A 51 0.95 -6.67 -12.37
C ALA A 51 1.46 -5.22 -12.54
N GLU A 52 0.61 -4.22 -12.32
CA GLU A 52 1.03 -2.81 -12.34
C GLU A 52 1.99 -2.47 -11.21
N LEU A 53 1.77 -3.02 -10.00
CA LEU A 53 2.67 -2.82 -8.88
C LEU A 53 4.08 -3.36 -9.19
N LEU A 54 4.20 -4.59 -9.68
CA LEU A 54 5.52 -5.18 -9.97
C LEU A 54 6.27 -4.46 -11.10
N LYS A 55 5.55 -3.80 -12.03
CA LYS A 55 6.17 -2.96 -13.07
C LYS A 55 6.89 -1.74 -12.50
N THR A 56 6.64 -1.34 -11.25
CA THR A 56 7.38 -0.24 -10.61
C THR A 56 8.84 -0.62 -10.36
N GLY A 57 9.16 -1.92 -10.27
CA GLY A 57 10.51 -2.40 -9.99
C GLY A 57 11.05 -1.77 -8.70
N ASN A 58 12.25 -1.21 -8.76
CA ASN A 58 12.92 -0.62 -7.60
C ASN A 58 12.51 0.84 -7.30
N ARG A 59 11.49 1.40 -8.00
CA ARG A 59 11.04 2.78 -7.76
C ARG A 59 10.15 2.84 -6.53
N GLU A 60 10.36 3.86 -5.70
CA GLU A 60 9.48 4.15 -4.56
C GLU A 60 8.13 4.70 -5.04
N ILE A 61 7.05 4.21 -4.43
CA ILE A 61 5.70 4.74 -4.64
C ILE A 61 5.41 5.84 -3.62
N VAL A 62 4.94 6.98 -4.11
CA VAL A 62 4.70 8.18 -3.31
C VAL A 62 3.25 8.64 -3.44
N GLU A 63 2.55 8.75 -2.32
CA GLU A 63 1.22 9.33 -2.24
C GLU A 63 1.34 10.86 -2.16
N ALA A 64 1.25 11.52 -3.33
CA ALA A 64 1.39 12.96 -3.46
C ALA A 64 0.11 13.71 -3.05
N SER A 65 -0.07 13.88 -1.74
CA SER A 65 -1.18 14.62 -1.15
C SER A 65 -0.70 15.54 -0.02
N SER A 66 -1.57 16.47 0.41
CA SER A 66 -1.31 17.36 1.56
C SER A 66 -1.41 16.65 2.92
N ASP A 67 -1.79 15.38 2.97
CA ASP A 67 -1.77 14.58 4.19
C ASP A 67 -0.32 14.27 4.60
N THR A 68 0.06 14.61 5.82
CA THR A 68 1.42 14.42 6.33
C THR A 68 1.62 13.08 7.06
N VAL A 69 0.55 12.33 7.29
CA VAL A 69 0.63 10.96 7.84
C VAL A 69 0.66 9.97 6.69
N TRP A 70 -0.34 10.01 5.82
CA TRP A 70 -0.50 9.02 4.76
C TRP A 70 0.19 9.42 3.45
N GLY A 71 0.25 10.71 3.17
CA GLY A 71 0.93 11.27 2.01
C GLY A 71 2.32 11.82 2.32
N CYS A 72 2.97 12.34 1.29
CA CYS A 72 4.24 13.05 1.41
C CYS A 72 4.09 14.52 1.85
N GLY A 73 2.88 15.01 2.12
CA GLY A 73 2.62 16.39 2.51
C GLY A 73 2.82 17.41 1.38
N LEU A 74 2.87 16.98 0.12
CA LEU A 74 3.17 17.82 -1.04
C LEU A 74 2.20 17.52 -2.19
N THR A 75 1.96 18.53 -3.02
CA THR A 75 1.29 18.32 -4.32
C THR A 75 2.18 17.49 -5.25
N LEU A 76 1.57 16.87 -6.26
CA LEU A 76 2.30 16.09 -7.27
C LEU A 76 3.45 16.87 -7.93
N SER A 77 3.24 18.15 -8.24
CA SER A 77 4.28 18.98 -8.86
C SER A 77 5.48 19.17 -7.93
N LYS A 78 5.23 19.40 -6.63
CA LYS A 78 6.31 19.64 -5.67
C LYS A 78 6.99 18.33 -5.22
N ALA A 79 6.23 17.25 -5.06
CA ALA A 79 6.74 15.92 -4.74
C ALA A 79 7.78 15.42 -5.75
N LYS A 80 7.65 15.78 -7.04
CA LYS A 80 8.63 15.45 -8.09
C LYS A 80 9.96 16.19 -7.96
N THR A 81 10.02 17.26 -7.17
CA THR A 81 11.20 18.13 -7.04
C THR A 81 12.00 17.88 -5.77
N LEU A 82 11.50 17.04 -4.86
CA LEU A 82 12.07 16.80 -3.54
C LEU A 82 12.29 15.30 -3.33
N MET A 83 13.37 14.96 -2.64
CA MET A 83 13.67 13.60 -2.23
C MET A 83 12.92 13.23 -0.94
N GLY A 84 12.82 11.92 -0.65
CA GLY A 84 12.03 11.40 0.47
C GLY A 84 12.31 12.03 1.83
N GLU A 85 13.58 12.36 2.10
CA GLU A 85 14.03 13.01 3.35
C GLU A 85 13.56 14.46 3.48
N GLU A 86 13.24 15.11 2.36
CA GLU A 86 12.79 16.51 2.30
C GLU A 86 11.25 16.63 2.38
N TRP A 87 10.53 15.50 2.39
CA TRP A 87 9.08 15.51 2.43
C TRP A 87 8.57 15.86 3.84
N PRO A 88 7.61 16.79 3.98
CA PRO A 88 6.96 17.08 5.25
C PRO A 88 6.12 15.90 5.78
N GLY A 89 5.68 15.01 4.90
CA GLY A 89 4.82 13.88 5.22
C GLY A 89 5.53 12.53 5.26
N LYS A 90 4.96 11.58 5.99
CA LYS A 90 5.56 10.26 6.24
C LYS A 90 5.43 9.29 5.07
N ASN A 91 4.59 9.59 4.07
CA ASN A 91 4.25 8.70 2.95
C ASN A 91 3.86 7.27 3.42
N SER A 92 3.11 7.16 4.53
CA SER A 92 2.79 5.85 5.13
C SER A 92 2.00 4.95 4.18
N LEU A 93 1.19 5.51 3.26
CA LEU A 93 0.46 4.71 2.28
C LEU A 93 1.41 4.13 1.23
N GLY A 94 2.33 4.96 0.71
CA GLY A 94 3.38 4.50 -0.20
C GLY A 94 4.20 3.36 0.41
N LYS A 95 4.61 3.51 1.68
CA LYS A 95 5.31 2.47 2.44
C LYS A 95 4.51 1.16 2.53
N ALA A 96 3.22 1.22 2.86
CA ALA A 96 2.38 0.03 2.93
C ALA A 96 2.26 -0.68 1.56
N VAL A 97 2.16 0.08 0.46
CA VAL A 97 2.15 -0.48 -0.90
C VAL A 97 3.51 -1.10 -1.26
N MET A 98 4.62 -0.47 -0.86
CA MET A 98 5.97 -1.01 -1.08
C MET A 98 6.22 -2.30 -0.29
N GLU A 99 5.66 -2.44 0.91
CA GLU A 99 5.72 -3.68 1.67
C GLU A 99 4.97 -4.81 0.94
N VAL A 100 3.79 -4.52 0.38
CA VAL A 100 3.08 -5.48 -0.48
C VAL A 100 3.91 -5.83 -1.71
N HIS A 101 4.55 -4.86 -2.36
CA HIS A 101 5.44 -5.11 -3.50
C HIS A 101 6.55 -6.09 -3.14
N GLN A 102 7.24 -5.87 -2.02
CA GLN A 102 8.32 -6.73 -1.55
C GLN A 102 7.84 -8.17 -1.31
N ILE A 103 6.72 -8.35 -0.61
CA ILE A 103 6.13 -9.68 -0.34
C ILE A 103 5.89 -10.43 -1.67
N ARG A 104 5.33 -9.75 -2.68
CA ARG A 104 5.02 -10.38 -3.99
C ARG A 104 6.27 -10.66 -4.81
N GLU A 105 7.27 -9.79 -4.76
CA GLU A 105 8.56 -10.01 -5.39
C GLU A 105 9.28 -11.24 -4.81
N GLU A 106 9.25 -11.41 -3.48
CA GLU A 106 9.85 -12.55 -2.80
C GLU A 106 9.13 -13.87 -3.15
N GLU A 107 7.79 -13.87 -3.19
CA GLU A 107 6.99 -15.01 -3.64
C GLU A 107 7.33 -15.40 -5.09
N ASN A 108 7.39 -14.43 -6.01
CA ASN A 108 7.73 -14.68 -7.41
C ASN A 108 9.13 -15.28 -7.57
N LYS A 109 10.11 -14.79 -6.78
CA LYS A 109 11.48 -15.32 -6.79
C LYS A 109 11.55 -16.75 -6.26
N LYS A 110 10.77 -17.09 -5.23
CA LYS A 110 10.68 -18.47 -4.69
C LYS A 110 10.09 -19.41 -5.73
N ASN A 111 8.95 -19.04 -6.31
CA ASN A 111 8.28 -19.86 -7.34
C ASN A 111 9.18 -20.12 -8.54
N LYS A 112 9.94 -19.11 -9.00
CA LYS A 112 10.88 -19.28 -10.12
C LYS A 112 12.03 -20.25 -9.79
N LYS A 113 12.58 -20.18 -8.57
CA LYS A 113 13.63 -21.10 -8.12
C LYS A 113 13.12 -22.54 -8.00
N GLU A 114 11.90 -22.74 -7.51
CA GLU A 114 11.30 -24.08 -7.42
C GLU A 114 11.12 -24.72 -8.81
N ILE A 115 10.66 -23.94 -9.79
CA ILE A 115 10.53 -24.40 -11.19
C ILE A 115 11.89 -24.79 -11.78
N GLU A 116 12.94 -23.96 -11.56
CA GLU A 116 14.29 -24.25 -12.05
C GLU A 116 14.91 -25.50 -11.42
N VAL A 117 14.58 -25.81 -10.15
CA VAL A 117 15.00 -27.04 -9.47
C VAL A 117 14.28 -28.27 -10.05
N GLU A 118 12.95 -28.21 -10.22
CA GLU A 118 12.18 -29.31 -10.79
C GLU A 118 12.57 -29.66 -12.23
N ASP A 119 12.95 -28.67 -13.04
CA ASP A 119 13.43 -28.90 -14.41
C ASP A 119 14.89 -29.39 -14.46
N GLY A 120 15.68 -29.10 -13.42
CA GLY A 120 17.05 -29.59 -13.25
C GLY A 120 17.13 -31.06 -12.84
N ASP A 121 16.21 -31.54 -12.01
CA ASP A 121 16.15 -32.93 -11.52
C ASP A 121 15.52 -33.91 -12.55
N LYS A 122 14.94 -33.41 -13.64
CA LYS A 122 14.36 -34.22 -14.75
C LYS A 122 15.33 -34.50 -15.90
N LYS A 123 16.62 -34.16 -15.77
CA LYS A 123 17.69 -34.45 -16.74
C LYS A 123 18.71 -35.44 -16.19
#